data_AF-A0A096KU48-F1
#
_entry.id   AF-A0A096KU48-F1
#
_cell.length_a   1.000
_cell.length_b   1.000
_cell.length_c   1.000
_cell.angle_alpha   90.00
_cell.angle_beta   90.00
_cell.angle_gamma   90.00
#
_symmetry.space_group_name_H-M   'P 1'
#
loop_
_entity.id
_entity.type
_entity.pdbx_description
1 polymer ?
#
loop_
_entity_poly.entity_id
_entity_poly.type
_entity_poly.pdbx_seq_one_letter_code
_entity_poly.pdbx_strand_id
1 'polypeptide(L)'
;MLNAGQYSVTYLPNDETIATGRYQVLLYDNNFGAAESYPKFDWGQLGAAVVTDYSRGTHSFGCIFTVDETARTYELEDQIAVPFSGYVSSAQRVGNSNSMLVASGMAKTFIEYDRYGLPIATYEMEAEKYIYRVYKCDL
;
A
#
# COMPACT_ATOMS: atom_id res chain seq x y z
N MET A 1 -5.18 -1.66 -12.90
CA MET A 1 -4.13 -2.63 -12.52
C MET A 1 -4.72 -3.54 -11.44
N LEU A 2 -4.50 -4.84 -11.53
CA LEU A 2 -4.96 -5.79 -10.50
C LEU A 2 -3.85 -5.89 -9.44
N ASN A 3 -4.22 -5.77 -8.18
CA ASN A 3 -3.30 -5.75 -7.04
C ASN A 3 -3.32 -7.13 -6.35
N ALA A 4 -2.28 -7.49 -5.58
CA ALA A 4 -2.26 -8.75 -4.82
C ALA A 4 -1.62 -8.60 -3.43
N GLY A 5 -2.30 -9.16 -2.42
CA GLY A 5 -1.82 -9.16 -1.03
C GLY A 5 -1.94 -7.78 -0.39
N GLN A 6 -3.13 -7.16 -0.37
CA GLN A 6 -3.27 -5.80 0.16
C GLN A 6 -3.20 -5.77 1.70
N TYR A 7 -2.59 -4.71 2.24
CA TYR A 7 -2.47 -4.43 3.67
C TYR A 7 -2.85 -2.97 3.98
N SER A 8 -3.26 -2.73 5.23
CA SER A 8 -3.50 -1.38 5.78
C SER A 8 -4.47 -0.50 4.96
N VAL A 9 -5.62 -1.05 4.56
CA VAL A 9 -6.67 -0.30 3.87
C VAL A 9 -7.28 0.75 4.80
N THR A 10 -7.24 2.01 4.37
CA THR A 10 -7.72 3.18 5.12
C THR A 10 -8.70 3.97 4.28
N TYR A 11 -9.87 4.25 4.84
CA TYR A 11 -10.88 5.14 4.27
C TYR A 11 -10.51 6.61 4.47
N LEU A 12 -10.52 7.40 3.40
CA LEU A 12 -10.15 8.81 3.39
C LEU A 12 -11.33 9.64 2.84
N PRO A 13 -12.27 10.06 3.69
CA PRO A 13 -13.39 10.91 3.29
C PRO A 13 -12.95 12.34 3.05
N ASN A 14 -13.77 13.09 2.32
CA ASN A 14 -13.71 14.54 2.20
C ASN A 14 -15.09 15.16 2.47
N ASP A 15 -15.16 16.49 2.44
CA ASP A 15 -16.37 17.25 2.75
C ASP A 15 -17.55 16.93 1.82
N GLU A 16 -17.28 16.49 0.59
CA GLU A 16 -18.30 16.16 -0.41
C GLU A 16 -18.74 14.69 -0.37
N THR A 17 -18.07 13.84 0.41
CA THR A 17 -18.31 12.38 0.40
C THR A 17 -19.75 12.02 0.73
N ILE A 18 -20.38 12.70 1.69
CA ILE A 18 -21.78 12.41 2.08
C ILE A 18 -22.75 12.72 0.94
N ALA A 19 -22.50 13.79 0.17
CA ALA A 19 -23.39 14.21 -0.91
C ALA A 19 -23.16 13.43 -2.21
N THR A 20 -21.93 13.02 -2.46
CA THR A 20 -21.51 12.44 -3.75
C THR A 20 -21.29 10.93 -3.71
N GLY A 21 -21.07 10.35 -2.54
CA GLY A 21 -20.60 8.97 -2.39
C GLY A 21 -19.16 8.78 -2.90
N ARG A 22 -18.38 9.87 -3.05
CA ARG A 22 -17.00 9.83 -3.54
C ARG A 22 -15.98 10.03 -2.42
N TYR A 23 -14.96 9.19 -2.38
CA TYR A 23 -13.90 9.24 -1.38
C TYR A 23 -12.62 8.61 -1.91
N GLN A 24 -11.55 8.70 -1.12
CA GLN A 24 -10.30 8.02 -1.39
C GLN A 24 -10.13 6.80 -0.48
N VAL A 25 -9.39 5.81 -0.98
CA VAL A 25 -8.90 4.68 -0.20
C VAL A 25 -7.39 4.62 -0.36
N LEU A 26 -6.67 4.60 0.75
CA LEU A 26 -5.23 4.32 0.79
C LEU A 26 -5.02 2.85 1.18
N LEU A 27 -4.12 2.17 0.49
CA LEU A 27 -3.67 0.83 0.86
C LEU A 27 -2.18 0.63 0.54
N TYR A 28 -1.57 -0.34 1.20
CA TYR A 28 -0.29 -0.90 0.77
C TYR A 28 -0.59 -2.13 -0.10
N ASP A 29 -0.11 -2.14 -1.34
CA ASP A 29 -0.14 -3.30 -2.22
C ASP A 29 1.20 -4.03 -2.10
N ASN A 30 1.20 -5.20 -1.45
CA ASN A 30 2.41 -6.00 -1.32
C ASN A 30 2.94 -6.47 -2.68
N ASN A 31 2.10 -6.44 -3.73
CA ASN A 31 2.40 -6.96 -5.06
C ASN A 31 2.82 -8.44 -4.99
N PHE A 32 2.16 -9.20 -4.09
CA PHE A 32 2.50 -10.58 -3.78
C PHE A 32 1.27 -11.48 -3.78
N GLY A 33 1.35 -12.58 -4.53
CA GLY A 33 0.30 -13.56 -4.70
C GLY A 33 0.60 -14.86 -3.94
N ALA A 34 -0.20 -15.16 -2.92
CA ALA A 34 -0.20 -16.46 -2.25
C ALA A 34 -1.61 -16.88 -1.82
N ALA A 35 -1.99 -18.12 -2.12
CA ALA A 35 -3.28 -18.70 -1.74
C ALA A 35 -3.04 -20.06 -1.06
N GLU A 36 -2.81 -20.06 0.25
CA GLU A 36 -2.48 -21.29 0.98
C GLU A 36 -3.59 -22.36 0.89
N SER A 37 -4.85 -21.95 0.98
CA SER A 37 -6.01 -22.85 0.88
C SER A 37 -6.32 -23.29 -0.56
N TYR A 38 -5.74 -22.63 -1.57
CA TYR A 38 -5.94 -22.95 -2.98
C TYR A 38 -4.64 -22.73 -3.80
N PRO A 39 -3.62 -23.57 -3.61
CA PRO A 39 -2.29 -23.37 -4.19
C PRO A 39 -2.24 -23.53 -5.72
N LYS A 40 -3.34 -23.97 -6.34
CA LYS A 40 -3.48 -24.09 -7.79
C LYS A 40 -3.89 -22.78 -8.47
N PHE A 41 -4.20 -21.73 -7.69
CA PHE A 41 -4.54 -20.43 -8.26
C PHE A 41 -3.37 -19.89 -9.09
N ASP A 42 -3.63 -19.58 -10.35
CA ASP A 42 -2.64 -18.95 -11.23
C ASP A 42 -2.61 -17.45 -10.98
N TRP A 43 -1.70 -16.99 -10.12
CA TRP A 43 -1.50 -15.56 -9.86
C TRP A 43 -1.05 -14.76 -11.09
N GLY A 44 -0.45 -15.43 -12.08
CA GLY A 44 -0.04 -14.79 -13.34
C GLY A 44 -1.22 -14.21 -14.13
N GLN A 45 -2.43 -14.70 -13.88
CA GLN A 45 -3.66 -14.18 -14.51
C GLN A 45 -3.98 -12.73 -14.09
N LEU A 46 -3.45 -12.26 -12.96
CA LEU A 46 -3.60 -10.86 -12.52
C LEU A 46 -2.61 -9.91 -13.23
N GLY A 47 -1.69 -10.45 -14.03
CA GLY A 47 -0.66 -9.74 -14.77
C GLY A 47 0.75 -10.09 -14.31
N ALA A 48 1.73 -9.86 -15.20
CA ALA A 48 3.14 -10.23 -14.99
C ALA A 48 3.84 -9.51 -13.82
N ALA A 49 3.19 -8.55 -13.18
CA ALA A 49 3.75 -7.77 -12.08
C ALA A 49 3.65 -8.48 -10.71
N VAL A 50 2.68 -9.39 -10.52
CA VAL A 50 2.45 -10.05 -9.23
C VAL A 50 3.56 -11.06 -8.94
N VAL A 51 4.24 -10.87 -7.83
CA VAL A 51 5.34 -11.73 -7.37
C VAL A 51 4.77 -12.91 -6.58
N THR A 52 5.30 -14.12 -6.79
CA THR A 52 4.90 -15.32 -6.02
C THR A 52 6.06 -15.94 -5.22
N ASP A 53 7.24 -15.33 -5.30
CA ASP A 53 8.45 -15.70 -4.58
C ASP A 53 9.03 -14.47 -3.89
N TYR A 54 9.09 -14.50 -2.55
CA TYR A 54 9.59 -13.39 -1.74
C TYR A 54 10.98 -12.90 -2.16
N SER A 55 11.85 -13.77 -2.67
CA SER A 55 13.22 -13.42 -3.07
C SER A 55 13.30 -12.67 -4.40
N ARG A 56 12.19 -12.64 -5.16
CA ARG A 56 12.14 -12.07 -6.51
C ARG A 56 11.40 -10.74 -6.59
N GLY A 57 10.79 -10.30 -5.49
CA GLY A 57 10.10 -9.03 -5.44
C GLY A 57 11.08 -7.86 -5.47
N THR A 58 10.81 -6.88 -6.32
CA THR A 58 11.65 -5.68 -6.44
C THR A 58 11.02 -4.47 -5.75
N HIS A 59 9.70 -4.32 -5.88
CA HIS A 59 8.95 -3.21 -5.29
C HIS A 59 7.55 -3.67 -4.87
N SER A 60 7.05 -3.01 -3.85
CA SER A 60 5.63 -2.96 -3.47
C SER A 60 5.12 -1.54 -3.70
N PHE A 61 3.85 -1.26 -3.40
CA PHE A 61 3.27 0.06 -3.68
C PHE A 61 2.44 0.61 -2.52
N GLY A 62 2.56 1.92 -2.27
CA GLY A 62 1.52 2.68 -1.58
C GLY A 62 0.57 3.24 -2.62
N CYS A 63 -0.70 2.87 -2.57
CA CYS A 63 -1.69 3.20 -3.61
C CYS A 63 -2.87 3.98 -3.05
N ILE A 64 -3.28 5.04 -3.75
CA ILE A 64 -4.51 5.79 -3.49
C ILE A 64 -5.47 5.54 -4.63
N PHE A 65 -6.69 5.13 -4.29
CA PHE A 65 -7.79 4.97 -5.22
C PHE A 65 -8.87 6.00 -4.94
N THR A 66 -9.40 6.63 -5.98
CA THR A 66 -10.70 7.30 -5.89
C THR A 66 -11.80 6.26 -6.05
N VAL A 67 -12.82 6.31 -5.20
CA VAL A 67 -14.00 5.45 -5.24
C VAL A 67 -15.22 6.32 -5.51
N ASP A 68 -16.11 5.88 -6.40
CA ASP A 68 -17.43 6.46 -6.64
C ASP A 68 -18.48 5.35 -6.46
N GLU A 69 -19.20 5.40 -5.34
CA GLU A 69 -20.22 4.39 -5.02
C GLU A 69 -21.46 4.48 -5.91
N THR A 70 -21.77 5.68 -6.41
CA THR A 70 -22.93 5.92 -7.28
C THR A 70 -22.68 5.29 -8.66
N ALA A 71 -21.50 5.55 -9.22
CA ALA A 71 -21.07 4.97 -10.50
C ALA A 71 -20.60 3.50 -10.36
N ARG A 72 -20.32 3.05 -9.13
CA ARG A 72 -19.74 1.73 -8.82
C ARG A 72 -18.38 1.52 -9.48
N THR A 73 -17.56 2.56 -9.46
CA THR A 73 -16.24 2.57 -10.08
C THR A 73 -15.18 2.90 -9.03
N TYR A 74 -13.98 2.43 -9.29
CA TYR A 74 -12.79 2.86 -8.59
C TYR A 74 -11.66 3.04 -9.59
N GLU A 75 -10.81 4.02 -9.36
CA GLU A 75 -9.70 4.37 -10.23
C GLU A 75 -8.45 4.63 -9.41
N LEU A 76 -7.30 4.20 -9.93
CA LEU A 76 -6.01 4.50 -9.31
C LEU A 76 -5.72 5.98 -9.51
N GLU A 77 -5.60 6.73 -8.42
CA GLU A 77 -5.32 8.15 -8.44
C GLU A 77 -3.82 8.43 -8.31
N ASP A 78 -3.15 7.71 -7.41
CA ASP A 78 -1.72 7.87 -7.15
C ASP A 78 -1.09 6.55 -6.71
N GLN A 79 0.20 6.37 -7.04
CA GLN A 79 0.99 5.25 -6.56
C GLN A 79 2.44 5.65 -6.35
N ILE A 80 3.05 5.14 -5.29
CA ILE A 80 4.50 5.23 -5.08
C ILE A 80 5.11 3.84 -5.01
N ALA A 81 6.22 3.64 -5.71
CA ALA A 81 7.02 2.42 -5.56
C ALA A 81 7.80 2.51 -4.25
N VAL A 82 7.76 1.44 -3.46
CA VAL A 82 8.43 1.35 -2.17
C VAL A 82 9.23 0.05 -2.08
N PRO A 83 10.17 -0.07 -1.13
CA PRO A 83 10.89 -1.32 -0.90
C PRO A 83 9.93 -2.50 -0.82
N PHE A 84 10.27 -3.59 -1.50
CA PHE A 84 9.40 -4.76 -1.53
C PHE A 84 9.16 -5.32 -0.13
N SER A 85 7.90 -5.59 0.16
CA SER A 85 7.48 -6.39 1.30
C SER A 85 6.37 -7.30 0.81
N GLY A 86 6.63 -8.60 0.64
CA GLY A 86 5.58 -9.54 0.23
C GLY A 86 4.62 -9.90 1.37
N TYR A 87 5.01 -9.58 2.60
CA TYR A 87 4.28 -9.85 3.83
C TYR A 87 4.46 -8.68 4.78
N VAL A 88 3.43 -8.36 5.56
CA VAL A 88 3.39 -7.28 6.58
C VAL A 88 3.83 -5.89 6.12
N SER A 89 2.93 -4.94 6.24
CA SER A 89 3.18 -3.56 5.80
C SER A 89 2.11 -2.61 6.32
N SER A 90 2.40 -1.31 6.26
CA SER A 90 1.43 -0.24 6.44
C SER A 90 1.70 0.94 5.53
N ALA A 91 0.63 1.67 5.20
CA ALA A 91 0.69 2.97 4.56
C ALA A 91 -0.25 3.93 5.32
N GLN A 92 0.17 5.18 5.46
CA GLN A 92 -0.58 6.22 6.17
C GLN A 92 -0.40 7.58 5.49
N ARG A 93 -1.50 8.33 5.32
CA ARG A 93 -1.44 9.77 5.05
C ARG A 93 -1.07 10.51 6.34
N VAL A 94 -0.05 11.36 6.29
CA VAL A 94 0.51 12.01 7.48
C VAL A 94 -0.01 13.44 7.62
N GLY A 95 -0.82 13.69 8.65
CA GLY A 95 -1.39 14.99 8.99
C GLY A 95 -2.10 15.65 7.79
N ASN A 96 -2.00 16.97 7.70
CA ASN A 96 -2.53 17.76 6.57
C ASN A 96 -1.54 17.83 5.38
N SER A 97 -0.46 17.05 5.42
CA SER A 97 0.52 17.04 4.33
C SER A 97 0.13 16.02 3.27
N ASN A 98 0.45 16.30 2.01
CA ASN A 98 0.36 15.32 0.93
C ASN A 98 1.53 14.33 0.96
N SER A 99 2.13 14.06 2.13
CA SER A 99 3.13 13.02 2.32
C SER A 99 2.49 11.68 2.67
N MET A 100 3.25 10.61 2.55
CA MET A 100 2.81 9.25 2.88
C MET A 100 3.92 8.54 3.65
N LEU A 101 3.59 8.09 4.85
CA LEU A 101 4.46 7.19 5.61
C LEU A 101 4.17 5.76 5.18
N VAL A 102 5.22 5.05 4.77
CA VAL A 102 5.14 3.66 4.34
C VAL A 102 6.11 2.79 5.12
N ALA A 103 5.60 1.71 5.72
CA ALA A 103 6.41 0.70 6.39
C ALA A 103 6.45 -0.58 5.54
N SER A 104 7.65 -0.93 5.08
CA SER A 104 7.92 -2.15 4.32
C SER A 104 8.52 -3.18 5.26
N GLY A 105 7.65 -4.02 5.82
CA GLY A 105 7.94 -4.82 7.01
C GLY A 105 9.07 -5.83 6.85
N MET A 106 9.11 -6.55 5.73
CA MET A 106 10.19 -7.49 5.41
C MET A 106 11.49 -6.78 5.06
N ALA A 107 11.40 -5.60 4.44
CA ALA A 107 12.55 -4.75 4.17
C ALA A 107 13.07 -4.04 5.43
N LYS A 108 12.37 -4.17 6.57
CA LYS A 108 12.72 -3.58 7.87
C LYS A 108 12.96 -2.06 7.80
N THR A 109 12.25 -1.40 6.89
CA THR A 109 12.35 0.04 6.66
C THR A 109 10.99 0.70 6.77
N PHE A 110 10.98 1.96 7.22
CA PHE A 110 9.85 2.84 7.08
C PHE A 110 10.32 4.21 6.57
N ILE A 111 9.59 4.74 5.61
CA ILE A 111 10.00 5.90 4.81
C ILE A 111 8.80 6.84 4.70
N GLU A 112 9.00 8.11 5.02
CA GLU A 112 8.03 9.17 4.72
C GLU A 112 8.38 9.73 3.35
N TYR A 113 7.45 9.63 2.40
CA TYR A 113 7.60 10.13 1.04
C TYR A 113 6.81 11.42 0.85
N ASP A 114 7.34 12.34 0.06
CA ASP A 114 6.60 13.52 -0.37
C ASP A 114 5.55 13.17 -1.44
N ARG A 115 4.81 14.18 -1.90
CA ARG A 115 3.77 14.07 -2.94
C ARG A 115 4.29 13.64 -4.31
N TYR A 116 5.60 13.58 -4.52
CA TYR A 116 6.24 13.17 -5.77
C TYR A 116 6.89 11.79 -5.65
N GLY A 117 6.70 11.11 -4.51
CA GLY A 117 7.32 9.81 -4.23
C GLY A 117 8.81 9.91 -3.89
N LEU A 118 9.32 11.09 -3.51
CA LEU A 118 10.70 11.26 -3.05
C LEU A 118 10.78 11.07 -1.54
N PRO A 119 11.78 10.32 -1.02
CA PRO A 119 11.97 10.15 0.42
C PRO A 119 12.26 11.49 1.11
N ILE A 120 11.45 11.84 2.11
CA ILE A 120 11.71 12.93 3.07
C ILE A 120 12.64 12.41 4.18
N ALA A 121 12.32 11.23 4.72
CA ALA A 121 13.11 10.58 5.76
C ALA A 121 13.00 9.06 5.61
N THR A 122 14.13 8.37 5.80
CA THR A 122 14.23 6.91 5.76
C THR A 122 14.73 6.42 7.10
N TYR A 123 14.07 5.40 7.64
CA TYR A 123 14.45 4.75 8.88
C TYR A 123 14.53 3.25 8.67
N GLU A 124 15.47 2.64 9.38
CA GLU A 124 15.65 1.19 9.46
C GLU A 124 15.48 0.76 10.91
N MET A 125 14.88 -0.41 11.12
CA MET A 125 14.74 -0.99 12.46
C MET A 125 15.23 -2.42 12.48
N GLU A 126 16.14 -2.71 13.41
CA GLU A 126 16.55 -4.08 13.68
C GLU A 126 15.35 -4.91 14.17
N ALA A 127 15.07 -6.00 13.46
CA ALA A 127 13.99 -6.92 13.78
C ALA A 127 14.42 -8.35 13.42
N GLU A 128 14.01 -9.34 14.21
CA GLU A 128 14.35 -10.75 13.94
C GLU A 128 13.70 -11.25 12.64
N LYS A 129 12.41 -10.99 12.46
CA LYS A 129 11.64 -11.42 11.28
C LYS A 129 11.21 -10.26 10.39
N TYR A 130 10.48 -9.30 10.95
CA TYR A 130 9.91 -8.18 10.20
C TYR A 130 9.40 -7.10 11.16
N ILE A 131 9.11 -5.92 10.60
CA ILE A 131 8.30 -4.88 11.25
C ILE A 131 6.84 -5.12 10.87
N TYR A 132 5.92 -5.11 11.83
CA TYR A 132 4.51 -5.36 11.49
C TYR A 132 3.83 -4.15 10.84
N ARG A 133 3.78 -3.02 11.54
CA ARG A 133 3.22 -1.74 11.08
C ARG A 133 3.90 -0.58 11.81
N VAL A 134 4.02 0.55 11.12
CA VAL A 134 4.45 1.83 11.72
C VAL A 134 3.42 2.89 11.35
N TYR A 135 3.06 3.71 12.32
CA TYR A 135 2.21 4.87 12.16
C TYR A 135 2.81 6.04 12.93
N LYS A 136 2.64 7.24 12.37
CA LYS A 136 2.94 8.49 13.05
C LYS A 136 1.69 8.92 13.83
N CYS A 137 1.86 9.13 15.12
CA CYS A 137 0.83 9.71 15.97
C CYS A 137 1.03 11.22 16.01
N ASP A 138 -0.07 11.97 15.96
CA ASP A 138 -0.05 13.38 16.32
C ASP A 138 0.14 13.48 17.85
N LEU A 139 0.98 14.43 18.29
CA LEU A 139 1.22 14.76 19.69
C LEU A 139 0.38 15.97 20.10
#